data_AF-A0A965L2Y0-F1
#
_entry.id   AF-A0A965L2Y0-F1
#
_cell.length_a   1.000
_cell.length_b   1.000
_cell.length_c   1.000
_cell.angle_alpha   90.00
_cell.angle_beta   90.00
_cell.angle_gamma   90.00
#
_symmetry.space_group_name_H-M   'P 1'
#
loop_
_entity.id
_entity.type
_entity.pdbx_description
1 polymer ?
#
loop_
_entity_poly.entity_id
_entity_poly.type
_entity_poly.pdbx_seq_one_letter_code
_entity_poly.pdbx_strand_id
1 'polypeptide(L)'
;DEKLLLRGDGTSVYITQDIGTAQLKYNDYQLDQSLYVIADEQNYHMQVLKLILQKLGEPCAEGIQHVSYGLVELPSGRMKTREGTVVDADDTMDEMIAIAAKHTNELGKTEGFTTDELDTLYNTIGQGALKFFLLRVDAKKKMIFNPEESILLFNDITSAESINL
;
A
#
# COMPACT_ATOMS: atom_id res chain seq x y z
N ASP A 1 -13.70 11.04 25.76
CA ASP A 1 -13.96 11.71 24.48
C ASP A 1 -15.31 11.25 23.95
N GLU A 2 -16.01 12.08 23.19
CA GLU A 2 -17.34 11.80 22.63
C GLU A 2 -17.25 11.62 21.12
N LYS A 3 -17.70 10.47 20.60
CA LYS A 3 -17.70 10.17 19.16
C LYS A 3 -19.13 10.21 18.61
N LEU A 4 -19.35 11.01 17.57
CA LEU A 4 -20.61 11.02 16.82
C LEU A 4 -20.78 9.72 16.03
N LEU A 5 -21.90 9.02 16.25
CA LEU A 5 -22.28 7.82 15.50
C LEU A 5 -23.42 8.09 14.50
N LEU A 6 -24.35 8.98 14.83
CA LEU A 6 -25.46 9.31 13.95
C LEU A 6 -25.67 10.82 13.96
N ARG A 7 -25.86 11.41 12.79
CA ARG A 7 -26.23 12.82 12.70
C ARG A 7 -27.68 13.02 13.17
N GLY A 8 -28.02 14.24 13.57
CA GLY A 8 -29.39 14.57 13.99
C GLY A 8 -30.45 14.37 12.89
N ASP A 9 -30.03 14.36 11.63
CA ASP A 9 -30.88 14.07 10.46
C ASP A 9 -31.03 12.56 10.15
N GLY A 10 -30.44 11.69 10.98
CA GLY A 10 -30.47 10.23 10.79
C GLY A 10 -29.43 9.69 9.81
N THR A 11 -28.55 10.53 9.25
CA THR A 11 -27.50 10.09 8.34
C THR A 11 -26.38 9.36 9.09
N SER A 12 -26.03 8.15 8.64
CA SER A 12 -24.87 7.41 9.14
C SER A 12 -23.56 8.11 8.79
N VAL A 13 -22.62 8.14 9.73
CA VAL A 13 -21.23 8.51 9.45
C VAL A 13 -20.36 7.26 9.28
N TYR A 14 -19.13 7.42 8.80
CA TYR A 14 -18.22 6.30 8.50
C TYR A 14 -18.08 5.29 9.65
N ILE A 15 -17.91 5.76 10.88
CA ILE A 15 -17.77 4.86 12.04
C ILE A 15 -18.99 3.94 12.22
N THR A 16 -20.20 4.41 11.88
CA THR A 16 -21.43 3.62 11.98
C THR A 16 -21.58 2.62 10.85
N GLN A 17 -21.11 2.98 9.66
CA GLN A 17 -21.02 2.04 8.54
C GLN A 17 -19.99 0.94 8.84
N ASP A 18 -18.87 1.29 9.48
CA ASP A 18 -17.82 0.33 9.86
C ASP A 18 -18.27 -0.61 10.98
N ILE A 19 -19.09 -0.15 11.92
CA ILE A 19 -19.74 -1.02 12.93
C ILE A 19 -20.60 -2.08 12.22
N GLY A 20 -21.49 -1.64 11.31
CA GLY A 20 -22.35 -2.55 10.56
C GLY A 20 -21.54 -3.53 9.70
N THR A 21 -20.46 -3.05 9.07
CA THR A 21 -19.57 -3.90 8.27
C THR A 21 -18.86 -4.96 9.12
N ALA A 22 -18.39 -4.59 10.31
CA ALA A 22 -17.74 -5.53 11.24
C ALA A 22 -18.72 -6.63 11.71
N GLN A 23 -19.96 -6.25 12.01
CA GLN A 23 -21.03 -7.21 12.37
C GLN A 23 -21.37 -8.13 11.20
N LEU A 24 -21.55 -7.60 10.00
CA LEU A 24 -21.86 -8.38 8.80
C LEU A 24 -20.75 -9.40 8.50
N LYS A 25 -19.48 -8.97 8.49
CA LYS A 25 -18.34 -9.87 8.29
C LYS A 25 -18.30 -11.00 9.32
N TYR A 26 -18.62 -10.70 10.57
CA TYR A 26 -18.68 -11.74 11.59
C TYR A 26 -19.85 -12.68 11.38
N ASN A 27 -21.04 -12.16 11.10
CA ASN A 27 -22.21 -13.00 10.89
C ASN A 27 -22.02 -13.96 9.72
N ASP A 28 -21.41 -13.50 8.64
CA ASP A 28 -21.19 -14.28 7.42
C ASP A 28 -20.10 -15.36 7.60
N TYR A 29 -19.03 -15.05 8.35
CA TYR A 29 -17.81 -15.88 8.34
C TYR A 29 -17.33 -16.35 9.72
N GLN A 30 -17.92 -15.86 10.81
CA GLN A 30 -17.55 -16.16 12.19
C GLN A 30 -16.04 -15.99 12.45
N LEU A 31 -15.48 -14.86 11.98
CA LEU A 31 -14.05 -14.59 11.97
C LEU A 31 -13.46 -14.53 13.38
N ASP A 32 -12.36 -15.24 13.62
CA ASP A 32 -11.51 -15.03 14.79
C ASP A 32 -10.76 -13.69 14.72
N GLN A 33 -10.34 -13.29 13.52
CA GLN A 33 -9.60 -12.06 13.26
C GLN A 33 -10.06 -11.38 11.98
N SER A 34 -10.15 -10.05 12.02
CA SER A 34 -10.40 -9.17 10.88
C SER A 34 -9.28 -8.13 10.81
N LEU A 35 -8.37 -8.31 9.83
CA LEU A 35 -7.27 -7.38 9.57
C LEU A 35 -7.76 -6.19 8.74
N TYR A 36 -7.52 -4.98 9.25
CA TYR A 36 -7.75 -3.72 8.56
C TYR A 36 -6.39 -3.17 8.17
N VAL A 37 -6.03 -3.24 6.89
CA VAL A 37 -4.77 -2.69 6.35
C VAL A 37 -5.06 -1.26 5.88
N ILE A 38 -4.81 -0.28 6.74
CA ILE A 38 -5.22 1.12 6.52
C ILE A 38 -4.13 2.07 7.00
N ALA A 39 -3.94 3.19 6.31
CA ALA A 39 -2.97 4.22 6.67
C ALA A 39 -3.07 4.67 8.14
N ASP A 40 -1.93 5.09 8.71
CA ASP A 40 -1.77 5.55 10.09
C ASP A 40 -2.66 6.75 10.46
N GLU A 41 -3.10 7.54 9.48
CA GLU A 41 -4.10 8.61 9.65
C GLU A 41 -5.42 8.10 10.26
N GLN A 42 -5.71 6.79 10.15
CA GLN A 42 -6.91 6.16 10.71
C GLN A 42 -6.69 5.42 12.03
N ASN A 43 -5.50 5.54 12.66
CA ASN A 43 -5.20 4.87 13.94
C ASN A 43 -6.27 5.16 15.02
N TYR A 44 -6.63 6.42 15.22
CA TYR A 44 -7.63 6.79 16.23
C TYR A 44 -9.03 6.25 15.87
N HIS A 45 -9.40 6.31 14.59
CA HIS A 45 -10.68 5.80 14.11
C HIS A 45 -10.83 4.30 14.40
N MET A 46 -9.81 3.50 14.11
CA MET A 46 -9.82 2.06 14.35
C MET A 46 -9.83 1.70 15.85
N GLN A 47 -9.12 2.46 16.69
CA GLN A 47 -9.19 2.30 18.14
C GLN A 47 -10.61 2.56 18.66
N VAL A 48 -11.25 3.63 18.19
CA VAL A 48 -12.63 3.96 18.55
C VAL A 48 -13.61 2.90 18.07
N LEU A 49 -13.46 2.38 16.84
CA LEU A 49 -14.29 1.29 16.32
C LEU A 49 -14.23 0.07 17.22
N LYS A 50 -13.03 -0.39 17.59
CA LYS A 50 -12.84 -1.54 18.49
C LYS A 50 -13.51 -1.28 19.84
N LEU A 51 -13.30 -0.10 20.45
CA LEU A 51 -13.91 0.25 21.73
C LEU A 51 -15.45 0.28 21.68
N ILE A 52 -16.04 0.76 20.58
CA ILE A 52 -17.50 0.76 20.41
C ILE A 52 -18.02 -0.67 20.32
N LEU A 53 -17.42 -1.52 19.50
CA LEU A 53 -17.83 -2.92 19.35
C LEU A 53 -17.72 -3.67 20.69
N GLN A 54 -16.65 -3.44 21.46
CA GLN A 54 -16.51 -3.99 22.82
C GLN A 54 -17.63 -3.53 23.76
N LYS A 55 -17.99 -2.24 23.72
CA LYS A 55 -19.08 -1.68 24.54
C LYS A 55 -20.46 -2.21 24.15
N LEU A 56 -20.65 -2.55 22.88
CA LEU A 56 -21.87 -3.18 22.38
C LEU A 56 -21.92 -4.69 22.68
N GLY A 57 -20.82 -5.29 23.15
CA GLY A 57 -20.74 -6.72 23.42
C GLY A 57 -20.63 -7.58 22.15
N GLU A 58 -20.16 -6.99 21.05
CA GLU A 58 -20.04 -7.70 19.77
C GLU A 58 -18.92 -8.73 19.82
N PRO A 59 -19.17 -9.98 19.39
CA PRO A 59 -18.17 -11.06 19.45
C PRO A 59 -16.96 -10.81 18.54
N CYS A 60 -17.12 -10.01 17.49
CA CYS A 60 -16.04 -9.66 16.56
C CYS A 60 -15.05 -8.63 17.12
N ALA A 61 -15.37 -7.99 18.25
CA ALA A 61 -14.62 -6.83 18.76
C ALA A 61 -13.15 -7.15 19.06
N GLU A 62 -12.86 -8.31 19.64
CA GLU A 62 -11.48 -8.71 19.93
C GLU A 62 -10.67 -9.07 18.68
N GLY A 63 -11.36 -9.57 17.65
CA GLY A 63 -10.80 -9.90 16.35
C GLY A 63 -10.41 -8.70 15.50
N ILE A 64 -10.82 -7.48 15.84
CA ILE A 64 -10.43 -6.27 15.09
C ILE A 64 -8.93 -5.99 15.28
N GLN A 65 -8.17 -6.08 14.19
CA GLN A 65 -6.73 -5.80 14.15
C GLN A 65 -6.42 -4.74 13.10
N HIS A 66 -5.80 -3.63 13.52
CA HIS A 66 -5.37 -2.58 12.59
C HIS A 66 -3.90 -2.79 12.23
N VAL A 67 -3.65 -3.14 10.97
CA VAL A 67 -2.32 -3.21 10.37
C VAL A 67 -2.05 -1.87 9.72
N SER A 68 -1.50 -0.93 10.50
CA SER A 68 -1.27 0.43 10.04
C SER A 68 -0.02 0.56 9.16
N TYR A 69 -0.11 1.40 8.13
CA TYR A 69 1.03 1.78 7.29
C TYR A 69 1.18 3.30 7.16
N GLY A 70 2.40 3.79 6.99
CA GLY A 70 2.70 5.20 6.75
C GLY A 70 2.39 5.58 5.31
N LEU A 71 2.00 6.83 5.08
CA LEU A 71 1.73 7.32 3.74
C LEU A 71 2.98 7.34 2.86
N VAL A 72 2.74 7.08 1.57
CA VAL A 72 3.71 7.28 0.49
C VAL A 72 3.56 8.71 -0.03
N GLU A 73 4.67 9.44 -0.05
CA GLU A 73 4.77 10.77 -0.64
C GLU A 73 5.70 10.72 -1.85
N LEU A 74 5.53 11.65 -2.78
CA LEU A 74 6.47 11.83 -3.89
C LEU A 74 7.54 12.86 -3.48
N PRO A 75 8.69 12.93 -4.18
CA PRO A 75 9.68 13.98 -3.95
C PRO A 75 9.10 15.38 -4.15
N SER A 76 8.07 15.51 -4.98
CA SER A 76 7.29 16.74 -5.21
C SER A 76 6.28 17.05 -4.08
N GLY A 77 6.14 16.16 -3.11
CA GLY A 77 5.26 16.27 -1.95
C GLY A 77 4.08 15.30 -1.99
N ARG A 78 3.06 15.59 -1.18
CA ARG A 78 1.88 14.74 -1.02
C ARG A 78 1.02 14.75 -2.28
N MET A 79 0.58 13.57 -2.71
CA MET A 79 -0.40 13.43 -3.80
C MET A 79 -1.73 14.08 -3.40
N LYS A 80 -2.28 14.92 -4.28
CA LYS A 80 -3.53 15.66 -4.04
C LYS A 80 -4.39 15.72 -5.29
N THR A 81 -5.58 15.15 -5.22
CA THR A 81 -6.56 15.14 -6.34
C THR A 81 -6.97 16.54 -6.77
N ARG A 82 -7.15 17.46 -5.82
CA ARG A 82 -7.59 18.84 -6.10
C ARG A 82 -6.53 19.70 -6.77
N GLU A 83 -5.25 19.33 -6.66
CA GLU A 83 -4.12 20.05 -7.25
C GLU A 83 -3.59 19.34 -8.51
N GLY A 84 -4.22 18.23 -8.92
CA GLY A 84 -3.81 17.46 -10.10
C GLY A 84 -2.51 16.67 -9.92
N THR A 85 -2.06 16.47 -8.68
CA THR A 85 -0.81 15.76 -8.35
C THR A 85 -1.06 14.30 -7.95
N VAL A 86 -2.22 13.74 -8.30
CA VAL A 86 -2.47 12.31 -8.16
C VAL A 86 -1.68 11.60 -9.25
N VAL A 87 -0.95 10.58 -8.84
CA VAL A 87 -0.27 9.68 -9.76
C VAL A 87 -1.07 8.38 -9.76
N ASP A 88 -1.44 7.91 -10.95
CA ASP A 88 -2.10 6.63 -11.10
C ASP A 88 -1.11 5.50 -10.77
N ALA A 89 -1.62 4.40 -10.20
CA ALA A 89 -0.80 3.23 -9.95
C ALA A 89 -0.31 2.62 -11.27
N ASP A 90 -1.14 2.66 -12.32
CA ASP A 90 -0.77 2.17 -13.65
C ASP A 90 0.33 3.06 -14.25
N ASP A 91 0.18 4.38 -14.19
CA ASP A 91 1.21 5.34 -14.64
C ASP A 91 2.54 5.14 -13.89
N THR A 92 2.46 4.89 -12.57
CA THR A 92 3.64 4.61 -11.74
C THR A 92 4.33 3.33 -12.18
N MET A 93 3.58 2.29 -12.51
CA MET A 93 4.14 1.02 -12.99
C MET A 93 4.81 1.20 -14.36
N ASP A 94 4.15 1.91 -15.27
CA ASP A 94 4.70 2.20 -16.60
C ASP A 94 6.01 3.01 -16.50
N GLU A 95 6.07 3.99 -15.61
CA GLU A 95 7.30 4.74 -15.30
C GLU A 95 8.40 3.80 -14.78
N MET A 96 8.09 2.92 -13.83
CA MET A 96 9.05 1.94 -13.29
C MET A 96 9.60 1.01 -14.38
N ILE A 97 8.75 0.54 -15.29
CA ILE A 97 9.16 -0.33 -16.41
C ILE A 97 10.03 0.45 -17.40
N ALA A 98 9.67 1.70 -17.73
CA ALA A 98 10.46 2.54 -18.62
C ALA A 98 11.86 2.85 -18.05
N ILE A 99 11.95 3.14 -16.75
CA ILE A 99 13.22 3.36 -16.06
C ILE A 99 14.02 2.05 -16.04
N ALA A 100 13.40 0.91 -15.70
CA ALA A 100 14.05 -0.40 -15.75
C ALA A 100 14.66 -0.70 -17.13
N ALA A 101 13.90 -0.45 -18.20
CA ALA A 101 14.34 -0.64 -19.57
C ALA A 101 15.56 0.23 -19.91
N LYS A 102 15.49 1.52 -19.57
CA LYS A 102 16.59 2.47 -19.79
C LYS A 102 17.87 2.01 -19.10
N HIS A 103 17.83 1.76 -17.79
CA HIS A 103 19.00 1.37 -17.00
C HIS A 103 19.58 0.02 -17.46
N THR A 104 18.72 -0.96 -17.75
CA THR A 104 19.18 -2.29 -18.19
C THR A 104 19.89 -2.22 -19.54
N ASN A 105 19.40 -1.38 -20.45
CA ASN A 105 20.06 -1.13 -21.74
C ASN A 105 21.39 -0.38 -21.58
N GLU A 106 21.46 0.63 -20.73
CA GLU A 106 22.70 1.37 -20.44
C GLU A 106 23.80 0.48 -19.84
N LEU A 107 23.42 -0.57 -19.10
CA LEU A 107 24.34 -1.58 -18.57
C LEU A 107 24.82 -2.61 -19.61
N GLY A 108 24.31 -2.58 -20.84
CA GLY A 108 24.66 -3.54 -21.90
C GLY A 108 24.18 -4.97 -21.62
N LYS A 109 23.22 -5.17 -20.69
CA LYS A 109 22.72 -6.49 -20.27
C LYS A 109 21.60 -7.04 -21.17
N THR A 110 21.46 -6.49 -22.39
CA THR A 110 20.33 -6.80 -23.28
C THR A 110 20.73 -7.50 -24.57
N GLU A 111 22.03 -7.73 -24.78
CA GLU A 111 22.53 -8.46 -25.95
C GLU A 111 22.03 -9.91 -25.96
N GLY A 112 21.48 -10.35 -27.09
CA GLY A 112 21.03 -11.73 -27.30
C GLY A 112 19.58 -12.01 -26.89
N PHE A 113 18.88 -11.05 -26.30
CA PHE A 113 17.46 -11.17 -25.96
C PHE A 113 16.56 -10.80 -27.13
N THR A 114 15.41 -11.46 -27.24
CA THR A 114 14.29 -11.06 -28.10
C THR A 114 13.48 -9.93 -27.47
N THR A 115 12.65 -9.24 -28.26
CA THR A 115 11.77 -8.18 -27.74
C THR A 115 10.85 -8.68 -26.62
N ASP A 116 10.23 -9.84 -26.79
CA ASP A 116 9.32 -10.42 -25.79
C ASP A 116 10.04 -10.76 -24.47
N GLU A 117 11.29 -11.24 -24.56
CA GLU A 117 12.11 -11.52 -23.38
C GLU A 117 12.55 -10.23 -22.67
N LEU A 118 12.88 -9.18 -23.43
CA LEU A 118 13.21 -7.86 -22.86
C LEU A 118 12.01 -7.23 -22.16
N ASP A 119 10.82 -7.28 -22.76
CA ASP A 119 9.60 -6.76 -22.14
C ASP A 119 9.30 -7.48 -20.83
N THR A 120 9.45 -8.81 -20.81
CA THR A 120 9.30 -9.64 -19.60
C THR A 120 10.34 -9.26 -18.54
N LEU A 121 11.59 -9.05 -18.95
CA LEU A 121 12.70 -8.65 -18.07
C LEU A 121 12.42 -7.28 -17.42
N TYR A 122 12.07 -6.27 -18.22
CA TYR A 122 11.81 -4.92 -17.71
C TYR A 122 10.60 -4.89 -16.78
N ASN A 123 9.55 -5.62 -17.12
CA ASN A 123 8.38 -5.77 -16.26
C ASN A 123 8.75 -6.39 -14.90
N THR A 124 9.55 -7.46 -14.93
CA THR A 124 10.02 -8.14 -13.72
C THR A 124 10.88 -7.21 -12.84
N ILE A 125 11.82 -6.48 -13.43
CA ILE A 125 12.67 -5.51 -12.72
C ILE A 125 11.81 -4.38 -12.14
N GLY A 126 10.93 -3.78 -12.93
CA GLY A 126 10.05 -2.68 -12.49
C GLY A 126 9.16 -3.07 -11.31
N GLN A 127 8.46 -4.21 -11.42
CA GLN A 127 7.64 -4.73 -10.32
C GLN A 127 8.46 -5.13 -9.09
N GLY A 128 9.60 -5.79 -9.31
CA GLY A 128 10.50 -6.24 -8.26
C GLY A 128 11.03 -5.07 -7.45
N ALA A 129 11.52 -4.04 -8.14
CA ALA A 129 12.01 -2.81 -7.54
C ALA A 129 10.92 -2.09 -6.74
N LEU A 130 9.72 -1.92 -7.31
CA LEU A 130 8.60 -1.27 -6.62
C LEU A 130 8.25 -2.02 -5.33
N LYS A 131 8.04 -3.33 -5.40
CA LYS A 131 7.70 -4.17 -4.23
C LYS A 131 8.81 -4.13 -3.20
N PHE A 132 10.06 -4.26 -3.63
CA PHE A 132 11.22 -4.22 -2.74
C PHE A 132 11.30 -2.87 -2.01
N PHE A 133 11.13 -1.76 -2.72
CA PHE A 133 11.18 -0.43 -2.14
C PHE A 133 10.06 -0.20 -1.13
N LEU A 134 8.85 -0.68 -1.41
CA LEU A 134 7.73 -0.60 -0.46
C LEU A 134 7.97 -1.46 0.80
N LEU A 135 8.57 -2.66 0.64
CA LEU A 135 8.73 -3.63 1.72
C LEU A 135 10.00 -3.46 2.56
N ARG A 136 11.04 -2.78 2.04
CA ARG A 136 12.30 -2.56 2.78
C ARG A 136 12.17 -1.58 3.93
N VAL A 137 11.17 -0.70 3.88
CA VAL A 137 10.91 0.29 4.92
C VAL A 137 9.91 -0.29 5.90
N ASP A 138 10.10 -0.03 7.20
CA ASP A 138 9.10 -0.35 8.21
C ASP A 138 7.74 0.22 7.78
N ALA A 139 6.73 -0.66 7.71
CA ALA A 139 5.43 -0.32 7.17
C ALA A 139 4.81 0.93 7.82
N LYS A 140 5.12 1.24 9.09
CA LYS A 140 4.56 2.40 9.81
C LYS A 140 5.29 3.71 9.55
N LYS A 141 6.46 3.69 8.89
CA LYS A 141 7.19 4.91 8.56
C LYS A 141 6.62 5.53 7.29
N LYS A 142 6.47 6.85 7.29
CA LYS A 142 6.26 7.59 6.05
C LYS A 142 7.44 7.37 5.12
N MET A 143 7.17 7.22 3.83
CA MET A 143 8.19 7.03 2.82
C MET A 143 8.04 8.01 1.69
N ILE A 144 9.18 8.44 1.14
CA ILE A 144 9.24 9.17 -0.11
C ILE A 144 9.55 8.14 -1.19
N PHE A 145 8.62 7.96 -2.13
CA PHE A 145 8.79 7.03 -3.24
C PHE A 145 9.41 7.76 -4.43
N ASN A 146 10.59 7.30 -4.85
CA ASN A 146 11.29 7.80 -6.01
C ASN A 146 11.58 6.62 -6.97
N PRO A 147 10.95 6.59 -8.16
CA PRO A 147 11.12 5.52 -9.15
C PRO A 147 12.58 5.24 -9.54
N GLU A 148 13.37 6.30 -9.78
CA GLU A 148 14.78 6.18 -10.18
C GLU A 148 15.62 5.53 -9.07
N GLU A 149 15.44 5.98 -7.82
CA GLU A 149 16.12 5.40 -6.66
C GLU A 149 15.72 3.95 -6.44
N SER A 150 14.44 3.63 -6.66
CA SER A 150 13.91 2.27 -6.51
C SER A 150 14.58 1.28 -7.45
N ILE A 151 14.77 1.64 -8.73
CA ILE A 151 15.42 0.77 -9.73
C ILE A 151 16.90 0.62 -9.44
N LEU A 152 17.60 1.73 -9.14
CA LEU A 152 19.03 1.70 -8.83
C LEU A 152 19.34 0.80 -7.64
N LEU A 153 18.60 0.98 -6.55
CA LEU A 153 18.76 0.19 -5.33
C LEU A 153 18.47 -1.30 -5.56
N PHE A 154 17.47 -1.62 -6.37
CA PHE A 154 17.15 -3.01 -6.71
C PHE A 154 18.28 -3.65 -7.54
N ASN A 155 18.80 -2.92 -8.53
CA ASN A 155 19.91 -3.38 -9.37
C ASN A 155 21.22 -3.56 -8.58
N ASP A 156 21.50 -2.69 -7.61
CA ASP A 156 22.68 -2.82 -6.75
C ASP A 156 22.63 -4.12 -5.93
N ILE A 157 21.46 -4.47 -5.40
CA ILE A 157 21.27 -5.69 -4.61
C ILE A 157 21.35 -6.93 -5.50
N THR A 158 20.67 -6.94 -6.64
CA THR A 158 20.70 -8.08 -7.56
C THR A 158 22.05 -8.24 -8.27
N SER A 159 22.83 -7.17 -8.40
CA SER A 159 24.21 -7.23 -8.94
C SER A 159 25.23 -7.64 -7.88
N ALA A 160 25.02 -7.25 -6.61
CA ALA A 160 25.82 -7.72 -5.47
C ALA A 160 25.55 -9.20 -5.16
N GLU A 161 24.33 -9.67 -5.40
CA GLU A 161 23.96 -11.09 -5.41
C GLU A 161 24.16 -11.69 -6.80
N SER A 162 25.41 -11.74 -7.27
CA SER A 162 25.82 -12.69 -8.33
C SER A 162 25.70 -14.14 -7.81
N ILE A 163 24.48 -14.54 -7.46
CA ILE A 163 24.04 -15.91 -7.29
C ILE A 163 23.41 -16.26 -8.62
N ASN A 164 24.10 -17.15 -9.33
CA ASN A 164 23.67 -17.80 -10.56
C ASN A 164 22.15 -18.08 -10.58
N LEU A 165 21.43 -17.38 -11.46
CA LEU A 165 20.30 -17.98 -12.17
C LEU A 165 20.84 -18.65 -13.43
#